data_AF-A0A7C0VHQ3-F1
#
_entry.id   AF-A0A7C0VHQ3-F1
#
_cell.length_a   1.000
_cell.length_b   1.000
_cell.length_c   1.000
_cell.angle_alpha   90.00
_cell.angle_beta   90.00
_cell.angle_gamma   90.00
#
_symmetry.space_group_name_H-M   'P 1'
#
loop_
_entity.id
_entity.type
_entity.pdbx_description
1 polymer ?
#
loop_
_entity_poly.entity_id
_entity_poly.type
_entity_poly.pdbx_seq_one_letter_code
_entity_poly.pdbx_strand_id
1 'polypeptide(L)'
;MKTKKTTSIKYILTLGLLLALVSGCATNQGARHDDGVSIIQAQKPVSKFVKEDTIYPIDAYDPWECFNRDIYMFNYYFDKYLFLPIVGAYEWITPDYVEDRISGIFNNLGELSNLTNNLLQLKGKGTAITTGRIVVNSTVGLAGMYDPAAKWGMPEHDEDFGQTLGHYGVGAGPYLVLPVMGPSTLRDASGLVVDRAVRSTFLDLAFDDVNNKSKWRAAIDIFEAIDSRHQTSFRYYQSGSPFEYDFIRKLYLEKRKLDIAK
;
A
#
# COMPACT_ATOMS: atom_id res chain seq x y z
N MET A 1 26.65 -24.62 19.40
CA MET A 1 27.36 -23.37 19.01
C MET A 1 27.35 -23.15 17.48
N LYS A 2 26.17 -23.09 16.83
CA LYS A 2 26.04 -22.95 15.35
C LYS A 2 25.03 -21.87 14.90
N THR A 3 24.35 -21.19 15.81
CA THR A 3 23.21 -20.29 15.52
C THR A 3 23.59 -18.83 15.25
N LYS A 4 24.78 -18.36 15.68
CA LYS A 4 25.17 -16.94 15.48
C LYS A 4 25.50 -16.58 14.02
N LYS A 5 25.96 -17.55 13.21
CA LYS A 5 26.43 -17.30 11.83
C LYS A 5 25.27 -17.06 10.87
N THR A 6 24.17 -17.81 10.99
CA THR A 6 22.98 -17.67 10.14
C THR A 6 22.21 -16.38 10.41
N THR A 7 22.14 -15.92 11.65
CA THR A 7 21.44 -14.67 11.98
C THR A 7 22.23 -13.45 11.45
N SER A 8 23.55 -13.48 11.55
CA SER A 8 24.40 -12.40 11.00
C SER A 8 24.31 -12.31 9.48
N ILE A 9 24.25 -13.45 8.77
CA ILE A 9 24.09 -13.48 7.30
C ILE A 9 22.73 -12.91 6.88
N LYS A 10 21.65 -13.19 7.63
CA LYS A 10 20.33 -12.59 7.38
C LYS A 10 20.35 -11.07 7.53
N TYR A 11 20.98 -10.55 8.58
CA TYR A 11 21.11 -9.10 8.76
C TYR A 11 21.97 -8.43 7.68
N ILE A 12 23.03 -9.10 7.23
CA ILE A 12 23.90 -8.60 6.14
C ILE A 12 23.14 -8.59 4.80
N LEU A 13 22.32 -9.61 4.53
CA LEU A 13 21.47 -9.65 3.33
C LEU A 13 20.35 -8.61 3.38
N THR A 14 19.69 -8.43 4.52
CA THR A 14 18.66 -7.39 4.66
C THR A 14 19.24 -5.99 4.61
N LEU A 15 20.42 -5.77 5.20
CA LEU A 15 21.12 -4.48 5.15
C LEU A 15 21.68 -4.21 3.75
N GLY A 16 22.16 -5.24 3.04
CA GLY A 16 22.59 -5.14 1.65
C GLY A 16 21.44 -4.81 0.70
N LEU A 17 20.26 -5.39 0.92
CA LEU A 17 19.04 -5.03 0.17
C LEU A 17 18.59 -3.59 0.47
N LEU A 18 18.69 -3.15 1.73
CA LEU A 18 18.38 -1.77 2.12
C LEU A 18 19.38 -0.77 1.55
N LEU A 19 20.68 -1.11 1.51
CA LEU A 19 21.74 -0.30 0.89
C LEU A 19 21.63 -0.23 -0.64
N ALA A 20 21.22 -1.32 -1.28
CA ALA A 20 20.95 -1.36 -2.73
C ALA A 20 19.76 -0.45 -3.11
N LEU A 21 18.77 -0.31 -2.24
CA LEU A 21 17.65 0.62 -2.43
C LEU A 21 18.07 2.10 -2.25
N VAL A 22 19.14 2.38 -1.52
CA VAL A 22 19.61 3.75 -1.22
C VAL A 22 20.67 4.22 -2.25
N SER A 23 21.24 3.32 -3.05
CA SER A 23 22.31 3.66 -4.02
C SER A 23 21.80 4.13 -5.39
N GLY A 24 20.50 4.42 -5.53
CA GLY A 24 19.85 4.86 -6.76
C GLY A 24 20.13 6.31 -7.19
N CYS A 25 20.90 7.10 -6.44
CA CYS A 25 21.31 8.44 -6.88
C CYS A 25 22.50 8.38 -7.86
N ALA A 26 22.33 7.65 -8.96
CA ALA A 26 23.12 7.87 -10.15
C ALA A 26 22.34 8.83 -11.05
N THR A 27 22.84 10.05 -11.20
CA THR A 27 22.58 10.83 -12.41
C THR A 27 22.89 9.91 -13.58
N ASN A 28 21.87 9.44 -14.28
CA ASN A 28 22.03 8.86 -15.59
C ASN A 28 22.52 9.99 -16.49
N GLN A 29 23.85 10.14 -16.60
CA GLN A 29 24.41 10.67 -17.82
C GLN A 29 23.94 9.72 -18.91
N GLY A 30 22.97 10.20 -19.70
CA GLY A 30 22.18 9.39 -20.60
C GLY A 30 23.03 8.35 -21.32
N ALA A 31 22.72 7.07 -21.07
CA ALA A 31 22.99 6.06 -22.06
C ALA A 31 22.19 6.47 -23.31
N ARG A 32 22.88 7.12 -24.26
CA ARG A 32 22.40 7.33 -25.62
C ARG A 32 22.02 5.96 -26.16
N HIS A 33 20.73 5.65 -26.14
CA HIS A 33 20.17 4.67 -27.06
C HIS A 33 20.11 5.41 -28.41
N ASP A 34 21.05 5.07 -29.29
CA ASP A 34 21.19 5.68 -30.61
C ASP A 34 20.13 5.09 -31.54
N ASP A 35 18.86 5.41 -31.26
CA ASP A 35 17.69 4.89 -32.00
C ASP A 35 17.51 5.55 -33.38
N GLY A 36 18.52 6.29 -33.86
CA GLY A 36 18.43 7.10 -35.08
C GLY A 36 17.44 8.27 -34.98
N VAL A 37 16.75 8.43 -33.85
CA VAL A 37 15.89 9.57 -33.56
C VAL A 37 16.77 10.68 -33.01
N SER A 38 17.06 11.69 -33.83
CA SER A 38 17.74 12.90 -33.36
C SER A 38 16.89 13.54 -32.26
N ILE A 39 17.36 13.49 -31.02
CA ILE A 39 16.72 14.21 -29.92
C ILE A 39 16.76 15.69 -30.31
N ILE A 40 15.61 16.28 -30.63
CA ILE A 40 15.52 17.70 -30.97
C ILE A 40 15.92 18.46 -29.72
N GLN A 41 17.14 19.01 -29.74
CA GLN A 41 17.66 19.75 -28.61
C GLN A 41 16.81 21.00 -28.42
N ALA A 42 16.31 21.21 -27.20
CA ALA A 42 15.42 22.32 -26.89
C ALA A 42 16.10 23.65 -27.28
N GLN A 43 15.56 24.34 -28.27
CA GLN A 43 16.15 25.57 -28.81
C GLN A 43 16.12 26.74 -27.82
N LYS A 44 15.33 26.64 -26.75
CA LYS A 44 15.12 27.67 -25.74
C LYS A 44 15.01 27.00 -24.37
N PRO A 45 15.52 27.65 -23.30
CA PRO A 45 15.39 27.14 -21.93
C PRO A 45 13.92 27.16 -21.50
N VAL A 46 13.52 26.18 -20.69
CA VAL A 46 12.14 26.01 -20.19
C VAL A 46 11.65 27.24 -19.43
N SER A 47 12.55 27.93 -18.70
CA SER A 47 12.27 29.16 -17.95
C SER A 47 11.72 30.32 -18.79
N LYS A 48 11.91 30.28 -20.12
CA LYS A 48 11.34 31.29 -21.03
C LYS A 48 9.84 31.10 -21.26
N PHE A 49 9.32 29.90 -21.04
CA PHE A 49 7.92 29.53 -21.31
C PHE A 49 7.17 29.18 -20.03
N VAL A 50 7.89 28.68 -19.02
CA VAL A 50 7.38 28.36 -17.70
C VAL A 50 7.91 29.43 -16.75
N LYS A 51 7.01 30.25 -16.21
CA LYS A 51 7.40 31.15 -15.12
C LYS A 51 7.61 30.32 -13.85
N GLU A 52 8.64 30.62 -13.07
CA GLU A 52 8.98 29.88 -11.85
C GLU A 52 7.87 29.93 -10.78
N ASP A 53 6.96 30.89 -10.84
CA ASP A 53 5.79 31.02 -9.96
C ASP A 53 4.54 30.27 -10.46
N THR A 54 4.66 29.51 -11.55
CA THR A 54 3.53 28.74 -12.10
C THR A 54 3.28 27.51 -11.24
N ILE A 55 2.22 27.55 -10.43
CA ILE A 55 1.75 26.37 -9.69
C ILE A 55 1.05 25.44 -10.69
N TYR A 56 1.66 24.30 -10.98
CA TYR A 56 0.98 23.27 -11.75
C TYR A 56 -0.07 22.57 -10.88
N PRO A 57 -1.28 22.29 -11.40
CA PRO A 57 -2.32 21.58 -10.63
C PRO A 57 -1.88 20.21 -10.10
N ILE A 58 -0.87 19.61 -10.74
CA ILE A 58 -0.30 18.31 -10.41
C ILE A 58 0.93 18.40 -9.49
N ASP A 59 1.41 19.62 -9.22
CA ASP A 59 2.59 19.81 -8.39
C ASP A 59 2.28 19.48 -6.93
N ALA A 60 3.22 18.78 -6.32
CA ALA A 60 3.12 18.29 -4.96
C ALA A 60 4.53 18.13 -4.37
N TYR A 61 4.69 18.61 -3.13
CA TYR A 61 5.97 18.60 -2.44
C TYR A 61 6.52 17.17 -2.26
N ASP A 62 7.68 16.91 -2.87
CA ASP A 62 8.34 15.61 -2.88
C ASP A 62 9.86 15.73 -2.78
N PRO A 63 10.42 15.78 -1.55
CA PRO A 63 11.86 15.91 -1.35
C PRO A 63 12.68 14.73 -1.86
N TRP A 64 12.04 13.57 -2.03
CA TRP A 64 12.68 12.30 -2.38
C TRP A 64 12.24 11.81 -3.75
N GLU A 65 11.92 12.74 -4.65
CA GLU A 65 11.35 12.42 -5.96
C GLU A 65 12.17 11.39 -6.75
N CYS A 66 13.51 11.52 -6.78
CA CYS A 66 14.37 10.56 -7.47
C CYS A 66 14.18 9.13 -6.92
N PHE A 67 14.29 8.97 -5.60
CA PHE A 67 14.08 7.68 -4.94
C PHE A 67 12.66 7.16 -5.19
N ASN A 68 11.66 8.03 -5.06
CA ASN A 68 10.27 7.64 -5.22
C ASN A 68 9.92 7.21 -6.63
N ARG A 69 10.48 7.87 -7.66
CA ARG A 69 10.34 7.45 -9.07
C ARG A 69 11.03 6.11 -9.34
N ASP A 70 12.19 5.86 -8.73
CA ASP A 70 12.89 4.57 -8.85
C ASP A 70 12.08 3.45 -8.20
N ILE A 71 11.55 3.66 -6.99
CA ILE A 71 10.69 2.67 -6.32
C ILE A 71 9.37 2.50 -7.07
N TYR A 72 8.82 3.56 -7.65
CA TYR A 72 7.63 3.47 -8.50
C TYR A 72 7.88 2.59 -9.72
N MET A 73 9.03 2.74 -10.38
CA MET A 73 9.46 1.87 -11.48
C MET A 73 9.71 0.44 -11.02
N PHE A 74 10.33 0.25 -9.84
CA PHE A 74 10.48 -1.07 -9.22
C PHE A 74 9.10 -1.73 -9.01
N ASN A 75 8.14 -1.00 -8.45
CA ASN A 75 6.78 -1.50 -8.22
C ASN A 75 6.10 -1.89 -9.54
N TYR A 76 6.26 -1.10 -10.60
CA TYR A 76 5.77 -1.47 -11.93
C TYR A 76 6.35 -2.81 -12.41
N TYR A 77 7.67 -2.98 -12.34
CA TYR A 77 8.29 -4.23 -12.80
C TYR A 77 7.94 -5.42 -11.92
N PHE A 78 7.89 -5.22 -10.60
CA PHE A 78 7.42 -6.23 -9.66
C PHE A 78 5.98 -6.64 -9.96
N ASP A 79 5.09 -5.67 -10.17
CA ASP A 79 3.69 -5.92 -10.49
C ASP A 79 3.54 -6.68 -11.81
N LYS A 80 4.18 -6.18 -12.86
CA LYS A 80 4.09 -6.75 -14.21
C LYS A 80 4.65 -8.18 -14.32
N TYR A 81 5.80 -8.44 -13.69
CA TYR A 81 6.53 -9.69 -13.90
C TYR A 81 6.36 -10.72 -12.78
N LEU A 82 5.87 -10.31 -11.61
CA LEU A 82 5.67 -11.22 -10.49
C LEU A 82 4.23 -11.20 -9.99
N PHE A 83 3.70 -10.05 -9.61
CA PHE A 83 2.41 -10.00 -8.89
C PHE A 83 1.21 -10.32 -9.79
N LEU A 84 1.11 -9.70 -10.97
CA LEU A 84 0.05 -9.95 -11.94
C LEU A 84 0.03 -11.39 -12.46
N PRO A 85 1.17 -12.04 -12.79
CA PRO A 85 1.19 -13.46 -13.10
C PRO A 85 0.69 -14.35 -11.95
N ILE A 86 1.05 -14.04 -10.70
CA ILE A 86 0.59 -14.79 -9.52
C ILE A 86 -0.92 -14.62 -9.35
N VAL A 87 -1.43 -13.40 -9.46
CA VAL A 87 -2.88 -13.12 -9.38
C VAL A 87 -3.62 -13.81 -10.53
N GLY A 88 -3.12 -13.75 -11.76
CA GLY A 88 -3.74 -14.45 -12.88
C GLY A 88 -3.74 -15.97 -12.70
N ALA A 89 -2.74 -16.55 -12.02
CA ALA A 89 -2.76 -17.97 -11.65
C ALA A 89 -3.76 -18.27 -10.53
N TYR A 90 -3.90 -17.37 -9.54
CA TYR A 90 -4.91 -17.47 -8.49
C TYR A 90 -6.33 -17.43 -9.07
N GLU A 91 -6.63 -16.46 -9.95
CA GLU A 91 -7.88 -16.32 -10.69
C GLU A 91 -8.14 -17.52 -11.63
N TRP A 92 -7.10 -18.13 -12.19
CA TRP A 92 -7.24 -19.31 -13.05
C TRP A 92 -7.61 -20.59 -12.28
N ILE A 93 -7.08 -20.76 -11.06
CA ILE A 93 -7.29 -21.98 -10.25
C ILE A 93 -8.55 -21.88 -9.40
N THR A 94 -8.91 -20.68 -8.98
CA THR A 94 -9.99 -20.42 -8.01
C THR A 94 -11.21 -19.90 -8.75
N PRO A 95 -12.40 -20.54 -8.65
CA PRO A 95 -13.62 -19.99 -9.25
C PRO A 95 -14.00 -18.66 -8.60
N ASP A 96 -14.55 -17.72 -9.37
CA ASP A 96 -14.98 -16.38 -8.92
C ASP A 96 -15.78 -16.44 -7.61
N TYR A 97 -16.69 -17.42 -7.50
CA TYR A 97 -17.49 -17.61 -6.29
C TYR A 97 -16.66 -17.85 -5.04
N VAL A 98 -15.54 -18.57 -5.13
CA VAL A 98 -14.65 -18.86 -4.00
C VAL A 98 -13.76 -17.67 -3.69
N GLU A 99 -13.25 -17.01 -4.74
CA GLU A 99 -12.45 -15.79 -4.64
C GLU A 99 -13.20 -14.70 -3.86
N ASP A 100 -14.46 -14.42 -4.21
CA ASP A 100 -15.32 -13.47 -3.50
C ASP A 100 -15.44 -13.79 -2.00
N ARG A 101 -15.44 -15.09 -1.61
CA ARG A 101 -15.51 -15.48 -0.19
C ARG A 101 -14.18 -15.28 0.52
N ILE A 102 -13.07 -15.54 -0.15
CA ILE A 102 -11.74 -15.31 0.39
C ILE A 102 -11.53 -13.82 0.62
N SER A 103 -11.88 -12.98 -0.37
CA SER A 103 -11.83 -11.53 -0.24
C SER A 103 -12.74 -11.04 0.89
N GLY A 104 -13.95 -11.59 1.03
CA GLY A 104 -14.84 -11.28 2.15
C GLY A 104 -14.20 -11.55 3.53
N ILE A 105 -13.54 -12.71 3.69
CA ILE A 105 -12.84 -13.05 4.94
C ILE A 105 -11.76 -12.02 5.25
N PHE A 106 -10.91 -11.68 4.27
CA PHE A 106 -9.84 -10.70 4.48
C PHE A 106 -10.37 -9.29 4.73
N ASN A 107 -11.43 -8.88 4.04
CA ASN A 107 -12.08 -7.58 4.27
C ASN A 107 -12.66 -7.52 5.69
N ASN A 108 -13.31 -8.59 6.18
CA ASN A 108 -13.79 -8.67 7.56
C ASN A 108 -12.65 -8.67 8.59
N LEU A 109 -11.49 -9.25 8.29
CA LEU A 109 -10.30 -9.14 9.13
C LEU A 109 -9.75 -7.70 9.14
N GLY A 110 -9.81 -7.00 8.00
CA GLY A 110 -9.45 -5.59 7.87
C GLY A 110 -10.29 -4.67 8.78
N GLU A 111 -11.56 -5.01 9.01
CA GLU A 111 -12.44 -4.26 9.93
C GLU A 111 -11.90 -4.18 11.36
N LEU A 112 -11.02 -5.09 11.80
CA LEU A 112 -10.37 -5.01 13.12
C LEU A 112 -9.41 -3.82 13.22
N SER A 113 -8.70 -3.50 12.14
CA SER A 113 -7.87 -2.29 12.06
C SER A 113 -8.77 -1.06 12.07
N ASN A 114 -9.84 -1.06 11.27
CA ASN A 114 -10.84 0.01 11.27
C ASN A 114 -11.43 0.25 12.66
N LEU A 115 -11.76 -0.82 13.39
CA LEU A 115 -12.32 -0.73 14.74
C LEU A 115 -11.32 -0.10 15.71
N THR A 116 -10.07 -0.57 15.66
CA THR A 116 -9.00 -0.06 16.53
C THR A 116 -8.78 1.42 16.28
N ASN A 117 -8.69 1.83 15.01
CA ASN A 117 -8.47 3.23 14.65
C ASN A 117 -9.69 4.12 14.94
N ASN A 118 -10.92 3.64 14.70
CA ASN A 118 -12.13 4.36 15.11
C ASN A 118 -12.19 4.59 16.63
N LEU A 119 -11.81 3.58 17.43
CA LEU A 119 -11.72 3.70 18.88
C LEU A 119 -10.66 4.72 19.30
N LEU A 120 -9.47 4.64 18.71
CA LEU A 120 -8.38 5.58 18.98
C LEU A 120 -8.79 7.01 18.61
N GLN A 121 -9.48 7.22 17.50
CA GLN A 121 -9.98 8.54 17.07
C GLN A 121 -11.25 9.00 17.84
N LEU A 122 -11.75 8.20 18.79
CA LEU A 122 -12.98 8.48 19.53
C LEU A 122 -14.22 8.69 18.64
N LYS A 123 -14.24 8.08 17.45
CA LYS A 123 -15.35 8.12 16.49
C LYS A 123 -16.44 7.13 16.92
N GLY A 124 -17.32 7.55 17.84
CA GLY A 124 -18.35 6.68 18.41
C GLY A 124 -19.29 6.05 17.37
N LYS A 125 -19.75 6.82 16.37
CA LYS A 125 -20.59 6.31 15.27
C LYS A 125 -19.84 5.29 14.40
N GLY A 126 -18.61 5.63 13.98
CA GLY A 126 -17.78 4.74 13.16
C GLY A 126 -17.45 3.44 13.89
N THR A 127 -17.13 3.53 15.18
CA THR A 127 -16.91 2.37 16.07
C THR A 127 -18.13 1.45 16.12
N ALA A 128 -19.33 2.01 16.32
CA ALA A 128 -20.55 1.22 16.41
C ALA A 128 -20.89 0.52 15.08
N ILE A 129 -20.73 1.22 13.95
CA ILE A 129 -20.94 0.65 12.62
C ILE A 129 -19.93 -0.47 12.36
N THR A 130 -18.64 -0.22 12.59
CA THR A 130 -17.56 -1.21 12.37
C THR A 130 -17.73 -2.45 13.25
N THR A 131 -18.07 -2.26 14.53
CA THR A 131 -18.39 -3.36 15.44
C THR A 131 -19.58 -4.17 14.94
N GLY A 132 -20.64 -3.49 14.48
CA GLY A 132 -21.80 -4.12 13.87
C GLY A 132 -21.42 -4.95 12.64
N ARG A 133 -20.59 -4.42 11.75
CA ARG A 133 -20.06 -5.13 10.57
C ARG A 133 -19.31 -6.39 10.97
N ILE A 134 -18.36 -6.30 11.91
CA ILE A 134 -17.60 -7.47 12.40
C ILE A 134 -18.54 -8.53 12.96
N VAL A 135 -19.48 -8.16 13.83
CA VAL A 135 -20.39 -9.11 14.47
C VAL A 135 -21.29 -9.78 13.42
N VAL A 136 -21.92 -8.99 12.55
CA VAL A 136 -22.87 -9.47 11.55
C VAL A 136 -22.18 -10.32 10.49
N ASN A 137 -21.05 -9.88 9.96
CA ASN A 137 -20.31 -10.61 8.93
C ASN A 137 -19.65 -11.87 9.50
N SER A 138 -19.20 -11.84 10.75
CA SER A 138 -18.64 -13.04 11.39
C SER A 138 -19.70 -14.08 11.76
N THR A 139 -20.92 -13.67 12.10
CA THR A 139 -22.00 -14.59 12.50
C THR A 139 -22.90 -15.00 11.33
N VAL A 140 -23.63 -14.06 10.75
CA VAL A 140 -24.56 -14.27 9.64
C VAL A 140 -23.80 -14.45 8.33
N GLY A 141 -22.69 -13.71 8.17
CA GLY A 141 -21.84 -13.80 7.00
C GLY A 141 -20.83 -14.95 7.01
N LEU A 142 -20.97 -15.93 7.91
CA LEU A 142 -20.10 -17.11 8.03
C LEU A 142 -18.61 -16.74 8.10
N ALA A 143 -18.19 -16.16 9.23
CA ALA A 143 -16.81 -15.72 9.48
C ALA A 143 -16.26 -14.67 8.49
N GLY A 144 -17.14 -13.88 7.87
CA GLY A 144 -16.78 -12.83 6.92
C GLY A 144 -16.85 -13.24 5.45
N MET A 145 -17.14 -14.51 5.14
CA MET A 145 -17.31 -14.97 3.74
C MET A 145 -18.40 -14.21 2.97
N TYR A 146 -19.37 -13.62 3.67
CA TYR A 146 -20.39 -12.77 3.09
C TYR A 146 -20.45 -11.45 3.86
N ASP A 147 -20.85 -10.37 3.18
CA ASP A 147 -21.10 -9.06 3.78
C ASP A 147 -22.62 -8.73 3.82
N PRO A 148 -23.41 -9.37 4.71
CA PRO A 148 -24.78 -8.95 4.96
C PRO A 148 -24.85 -7.56 5.61
N ALA A 149 -23.79 -7.11 6.29
CA ALA A 149 -23.79 -5.82 6.95
C ALA A 149 -23.93 -4.65 5.96
N ALA A 150 -23.25 -4.70 4.82
CA ALA A 150 -23.42 -3.71 3.75
C ALA A 150 -24.88 -3.65 3.25
N LYS A 151 -25.53 -4.82 3.09
CA LYS A 151 -26.94 -4.89 2.66
C LYS A 151 -27.92 -4.33 3.69
N TRP A 152 -27.52 -4.28 4.96
CA TRP A 152 -28.31 -3.70 6.05
C TRP A 152 -27.99 -2.23 6.32
N GLY A 153 -27.26 -1.57 5.42
CA GLY A 153 -26.99 -0.13 5.50
C GLY A 153 -25.87 0.23 6.49
N MET A 154 -24.96 -0.69 6.78
CA MET A 154 -23.73 -0.41 7.52
C MET A 154 -22.58 -0.18 6.53
N PRO A 155 -22.29 1.09 6.14
CA PRO A 155 -21.19 1.38 5.23
C PRO A 155 -19.85 1.03 5.87
N GLU A 156 -18.91 0.59 5.04
CA GLU A 156 -17.52 0.38 5.47
C GLU A 156 -16.83 1.73 5.69
N HIS A 157 -15.95 1.77 6.70
CA HIS A 157 -15.16 2.94 7.06
C HIS A 157 -13.69 2.57 7.13
N ASP A 158 -12.98 2.80 6.04
CA ASP A 158 -11.53 2.57 5.95
C ASP A 158 -10.77 3.56 6.84
N GLU A 159 -10.25 3.07 7.97
CA GLU A 159 -9.54 3.84 9.00
C GLU A 159 -8.23 3.14 9.36
N ASP A 160 -7.12 3.84 9.14
CA ASP A 160 -5.76 3.35 9.40
C ASP A 160 -5.05 4.23 10.44
N PHE A 161 -3.93 3.75 11.00
CA PHE A 161 -3.21 4.46 12.03
C PHE A 161 -2.56 5.76 11.52
N GLY A 162 -2.29 5.86 10.22
CA GLY A 162 -1.88 7.11 9.58
C GLY A 162 -2.98 8.19 9.66
N GLN A 163 -4.24 7.80 9.45
CA GLN A 163 -5.41 8.68 9.67
C GLN A 163 -5.52 9.05 11.14
N THR A 164 -5.35 8.08 12.06
CA THR A 164 -5.38 8.34 13.51
C THR A 164 -4.32 9.35 13.94
N LEU A 165 -3.09 9.24 13.46
CA LEU A 165 -2.04 10.24 13.71
C LEU A 165 -2.43 11.61 13.12
N GLY A 166 -3.00 11.61 11.92
CA GLY A 166 -3.51 12.83 11.27
C GLY A 166 -4.63 13.51 12.06
N HIS A 167 -5.55 12.73 12.63
CA HIS A 167 -6.63 13.21 13.49
C HIS A 167 -6.09 13.96 14.72
N TYR A 168 -4.95 13.50 15.26
CA TYR A 168 -4.24 14.16 16.36
C TYR A 168 -3.27 15.27 15.92
N GLY A 169 -3.33 15.71 14.66
CA GLY A 169 -2.56 16.84 14.15
C GLY A 169 -1.13 16.49 13.74
N VAL A 170 -0.76 15.21 13.66
CA VAL A 170 0.54 14.81 13.10
C VAL A 170 0.52 15.05 11.59
N GLY A 171 1.40 15.94 11.14
CA GLY A 171 1.57 16.23 9.72
C GLY A 171 1.99 14.99 8.92
N ALA A 172 1.66 14.98 7.63
CA ALA A 172 2.02 13.89 6.71
C ALA A 172 3.53 13.60 6.66
N GLY A 173 4.35 14.67 6.75
CA GLY A 173 5.78 14.59 6.45
C GLY A 173 6.06 14.42 4.95
N PRO A 174 7.30 14.08 4.57
CA PRO A 174 7.66 13.85 3.17
C PRO A 174 6.82 12.74 2.53
N TYR A 175 6.51 12.93 1.24
CA TYR A 175 5.95 11.87 0.41
C TYR A 175 7.02 10.80 0.14
N LEU A 176 6.61 9.54 0.15
CA LEU A 176 7.46 8.45 -0.29
C LEU A 176 6.67 7.36 -0.99
N VAL A 177 7.32 6.63 -1.90
CA VAL A 177 6.77 5.41 -2.48
C VAL A 177 7.41 4.22 -1.78
N LEU A 178 6.57 3.35 -1.22
CA LEU A 178 6.99 2.12 -0.57
C LEU A 178 7.12 0.99 -1.61
N PRO A 179 8.16 0.14 -1.51
CA PRO A 179 8.26 -1.07 -2.31
C PRO A 179 7.02 -1.94 -2.11
N VAL A 180 6.42 -2.40 -3.21
CA VAL A 180 5.22 -3.23 -3.31
C VAL A 180 3.92 -2.55 -2.83
N MET A 181 3.98 -1.71 -1.80
CA MET A 181 2.81 -1.09 -1.15
C MET A 181 2.35 0.21 -1.83
N GLY A 182 3.23 0.87 -2.60
CA GLY A 182 2.87 2.04 -3.39
C GLY A 182 2.98 3.38 -2.63
N PRO A 183 2.23 4.41 -3.06
CA PRO A 183 2.28 5.77 -2.51
C PRO A 183 2.03 5.83 -1.00
N SER A 184 2.81 6.64 -0.29
CA SER A 184 2.67 6.86 1.14
C SER A 184 3.22 8.23 1.58
N THR A 185 3.04 8.56 2.85
CA THR A 185 3.76 9.66 3.52
C THR A 185 4.53 9.10 4.71
N LEU A 186 5.49 9.85 5.26
CA LEU A 186 6.27 9.34 6.41
C LEU A 186 5.36 8.93 7.57
N ARG A 187 4.28 9.68 7.81
CA ARG A 187 3.25 9.36 8.81
C ARG A 187 2.45 8.12 8.42
N ASP A 188 1.99 8.03 7.17
CA ASP A 188 1.18 6.88 6.76
C ASP A 188 2.01 5.58 6.71
N ALA A 189 3.28 5.66 6.34
CA ALA A 189 4.21 4.54 6.34
C ALA A 189 4.49 4.03 7.75
N SER A 190 4.64 4.92 8.74
CA SER A 190 4.75 4.51 10.15
C SER A 190 3.44 3.96 10.68
N GLY A 191 2.31 4.51 10.26
CA GLY A 191 0.97 3.97 10.55
C GLY A 191 0.78 2.55 10.06
N LEU A 192 1.16 2.27 8.81
CA LEU A 192 1.12 0.93 8.23
C LEU A 192 1.91 -0.10 9.05
N VAL A 193 3.04 0.28 9.64
CA VAL A 193 3.82 -0.60 10.53
C VAL A 193 3.03 -0.91 11.81
N VAL A 194 2.38 0.08 12.40
CA VAL A 194 1.55 -0.10 13.60
C VAL A 194 0.33 -0.97 13.29
N ASP A 195 -0.39 -0.68 12.20
CA ASP A 195 -1.55 -1.48 11.79
C ASP A 195 -1.17 -2.95 11.56
N ARG A 196 -0.02 -3.21 10.93
CA ARG A 196 0.50 -4.58 10.78
C ARG A 196 0.85 -5.24 12.10
N ALA A 197 1.45 -4.51 13.03
CA ALA A 197 1.81 -5.06 14.34
C ALA A 197 0.55 -5.41 15.15
N VAL A 198 -0.47 -4.55 15.11
CA VAL A 198 -1.78 -4.78 15.73
C VAL A 198 -2.46 -5.99 15.09
N ARG A 199 -2.55 -6.04 13.77
CA ARG A 199 -3.11 -7.20 13.03
C ARG A 199 -2.38 -8.49 13.36
N SER A 200 -1.05 -8.47 13.37
CA SER A 200 -0.25 -9.63 13.77
C SER A 200 -0.58 -10.07 15.19
N THR A 201 -0.78 -9.14 16.13
CA THR A 201 -1.14 -9.47 17.50
C THR A 201 -2.51 -10.15 17.59
N PHE A 202 -3.50 -9.69 16.82
CA PHE A 202 -4.81 -10.33 16.75
C PHE A 202 -4.75 -11.75 16.17
N LEU A 203 -4.04 -11.93 15.05
CA LEU A 203 -3.84 -13.26 14.46
C LEU A 203 -3.06 -14.18 15.42
N ASP A 204 -2.11 -13.63 16.18
CA ASP A 204 -1.37 -14.37 17.18
C ASP A 204 -2.28 -14.92 18.27
N LEU A 205 -3.21 -14.12 18.77
CA LEU A 205 -4.18 -14.52 19.79
C LEU A 205 -5.21 -15.51 19.24
N ALA A 206 -5.67 -15.32 17.99
CA ALA A 206 -6.66 -16.20 17.37
C ALA A 206 -6.11 -17.62 17.08
N PHE A 207 -4.81 -17.73 16.81
CA PHE A 207 -4.15 -18.99 16.41
C PHE A 207 -3.03 -19.42 17.37
N ASP A 208 -3.13 -19.07 18.67
CA ASP A 208 -2.03 -19.29 19.63
C ASP A 208 -1.68 -20.79 19.80
N ASP A 209 -2.67 -21.67 19.69
CA ASP A 209 -2.52 -23.12 19.87
C ASP A 209 -2.13 -23.87 18.58
N VAL A 210 -1.84 -23.13 17.49
CA VAL A 210 -1.51 -23.74 16.20
C VAL A 210 -0.01 -24.06 16.11
N ASN A 211 0.30 -25.36 15.97
CA ASN A 211 1.64 -25.82 15.64
C ASN A 211 2.17 -25.12 14.37
N ASN A 212 3.43 -24.67 14.40
CA ASN A 212 4.05 -23.88 13.32
C ASN A 212 3.35 -22.53 13.01
N LYS A 213 2.86 -21.81 14.03
CA LYS A 213 2.22 -20.50 13.88
C LYS A 213 2.92 -19.50 12.95
N SER A 214 4.25 -19.48 12.94
CA SER A 214 5.03 -18.61 12.04
C SER A 214 4.86 -18.93 10.55
N LYS A 215 4.70 -20.23 10.21
CA LYS A 215 4.44 -20.65 8.82
C LYS A 215 3.03 -20.29 8.40
N TRP A 216 2.06 -20.50 9.29
CA TRP A 216 0.66 -20.13 9.04
C TRP A 216 0.48 -18.63 8.84
N ARG A 217 1.15 -17.80 9.65
CA ARG A 217 1.13 -16.34 9.47
C ARG A 217 1.70 -15.91 8.14
N ALA A 218 2.87 -16.44 7.79
CA ALA A 218 3.47 -16.17 6.48
C ALA A 218 2.53 -16.57 5.33
N ALA A 219 1.81 -17.70 5.46
CA ALA A 219 0.84 -18.11 4.47
C ALA A 219 -0.34 -17.13 4.39
N ILE A 220 -0.95 -16.77 5.53
CA ILE A 220 -2.05 -15.79 5.59
C ILE A 220 -1.62 -14.46 4.97
N ASP A 221 -0.46 -13.92 5.36
CA ASP A 221 0.05 -12.65 4.84
C ASP A 221 0.28 -12.70 3.32
N ILE A 222 0.78 -13.84 2.80
CA ILE A 222 0.98 -14.02 1.35
C ILE A 222 -0.37 -14.07 0.63
N PHE A 223 -1.33 -14.84 1.15
CA PHE A 223 -2.65 -14.93 0.53
C PHE A 223 -3.39 -13.61 0.60
N GLU A 224 -3.32 -12.90 1.72
CA GLU A 224 -3.86 -11.55 1.88
C GLU A 224 -3.23 -10.57 0.89
N ALA A 225 -1.91 -10.68 0.64
CA ALA A 225 -1.24 -9.83 -0.34
C ALA A 225 -1.67 -10.14 -1.79
N ILE A 226 -1.88 -11.42 -2.13
CA ILE A 226 -2.39 -11.83 -3.45
C ILE A 226 -3.84 -11.36 -3.62
N ASP A 227 -4.68 -11.61 -2.62
CA ASP A 227 -6.08 -11.22 -2.63
C ASP A 227 -6.26 -9.70 -2.66
N SER A 228 -5.49 -8.94 -1.86
CA SER A 228 -5.47 -7.48 -1.90
C SER A 228 -5.04 -6.94 -3.28
N ARG A 229 -4.08 -7.62 -3.93
CA ARG A 229 -3.66 -7.26 -5.28
C ARG A 229 -4.75 -7.57 -6.31
N HIS A 230 -5.44 -8.69 -6.20
CA HIS A 230 -6.63 -9.00 -7.01
C HIS A 230 -7.72 -7.93 -6.82
N GLN A 231 -7.97 -7.57 -5.54
CA GLN A 231 -8.73 -6.44 -5.01
C GLN A 231 -8.57 -5.13 -5.81
N THR A 232 -7.33 -4.89 -6.23
CA THR A 232 -6.87 -3.59 -6.71
C THR A 232 -6.99 -3.47 -8.24
N SER A 233 -7.85 -2.58 -8.70
CA SER A 233 -8.05 -2.30 -10.13
C SER A 233 -6.92 -1.49 -10.78
N PHE A 234 -6.14 -0.75 -9.99
CA PHE A 234 -5.04 0.08 -10.49
C PHE A 234 -3.99 -0.76 -11.26
N ARG A 235 -3.48 -0.19 -12.37
CA ARG A 235 -2.38 -0.74 -13.16
C ARG A 235 -1.40 0.38 -13.50
N TYR A 236 -0.12 0.12 -13.27
CA TYR A 236 0.97 1.03 -13.59
C TYR A 236 1.07 1.30 -15.10
N TYR A 237 1.32 2.55 -15.46
CA TYR A 237 1.43 3.10 -16.81
C TYR A 237 0.19 2.94 -17.69
N GLN A 238 -0.97 2.62 -17.10
CA GLN A 238 -2.22 2.46 -17.84
C GLN A 238 -2.81 3.79 -18.29
N SER A 239 -2.46 4.92 -17.65
CA SER A 239 -2.95 6.23 -18.07
C SER A 239 -2.39 6.68 -19.42
N GLY A 240 -1.28 6.09 -19.87
CA GLY A 240 -0.54 6.51 -21.07
C GLY A 240 0.14 7.88 -20.93
N SER A 241 0.05 8.52 -19.76
CA SER A 241 0.61 9.85 -19.52
C SER A 241 2.06 9.75 -19.04
N PRO A 242 2.98 10.61 -19.53
CA PRO A 242 4.32 10.72 -18.98
C PRO A 242 4.33 11.29 -17.55
N PHE A 243 3.21 11.85 -17.08
CA PHE A 243 3.05 12.47 -15.76
C PHE A 243 2.25 11.57 -14.79
N GLU A 244 2.09 10.28 -15.07
CA GLU A 244 1.29 9.37 -14.23
C GLU A 244 1.76 9.38 -12.77
N TYR A 245 3.07 9.32 -12.54
CA TYR A 245 3.65 9.38 -11.20
C TYR A 245 3.21 10.63 -10.43
N ASP A 246 3.32 11.80 -11.07
CA ASP A 246 2.96 13.09 -10.46
C ASP A 246 1.45 13.14 -10.15
N PHE A 247 0.63 12.56 -11.02
CA PHE A 247 -0.81 12.46 -10.85
C PHE A 247 -1.15 11.58 -9.65
N ILE A 248 -0.52 10.41 -9.55
CA ILE A 248 -0.72 9.46 -8.45
C ILE A 248 -0.27 10.06 -7.12
N ARG A 249 0.88 10.74 -7.08
CA ARG A 249 1.35 11.46 -5.89
C ARG A 249 0.32 12.51 -5.44
N LYS A 250 -0.16 13.34 -6.37
CA LYS A 250 -1.14 14.39 -6.09
C LYS A 250 -2.46 13.79 -5.58
N LEU A 251 -2.99 12.80 -6.29
CA LEU A 251 -4.22 12.10 -5.91
C LEU A 251 -4.12 11.48 -4.52
N TYR A 252 -3.01 10.78 -4.24
CA TYR A 252 -2.78 10.18 -2.94
C TYR A 252 -2.81 11.25 -1.83
N LEU A 253 -2.05 12.34 -1.97
CA LEU A 253 -1.99 13.39 -0.97
C LEU A 253 -3.34 14.07 -0.73
N GLU A 254 -4.11 14.35 -1.80
CA GLU A 254 -5.44 14.94 -1.63
C GLU A 254 -6.44 13.95 -1.02
N LYS A 255 -6.43 12.68 -1.44
CA LYS A 255 -7.24 11.63 -0.80
C LYS A 255 -6.98 11.58 0.70
N ARG A 256 -5.71 11.54 1.13
CA ARG A 256 -5.34 11.44 2.54
C ARG A 256 -5.79 12.64 3.37
N LYS A 257 -5.80 13.86 2.79
CA LYS A 257 -6.35 15.03 3.48
C LYS A 257 -7.86 14.89 3.70
N LEU A 258 -8.59 14.38 2.71
CA LEU A 258 -10.03 14.14 2.81
C LEU A 258 -10.34 13.04 3.82
N ASP A 259 -9.58 11.94 3.80
CA ASP A 259 -9.72 10.84 4.76
C ASP A 259 -9.52 11.32 6.20
N ILE A 260 -8.67 12.30 6.45
CA ILE A 260 -8.45 12.81 7.82
C ILE A 260 -9.50 13.84 8.23
N ALA A 261 -10.09 14.54 7.27
CA ALA A 261 -11.06 15.59 7.51
C ALA A 261 -12.50 15.09 7.79
N LYS A 262 -12.77 13.79 7.61
CA LYS A 262 -14.08 13.15 7.85
C LYS A 262 -14.39 12.97 9.34
#